data_AF-A0A9P0CJY1-F1
#
_entry.id   AF-A0A9P0CJY1-F1
#
_cell.length_a   1.000
_cell.length_b   1.000
_cell.length_c   1.000
_cell.angle_alpha   90.00
_cell.angle_beta   90.00
_cell.angle_gamma   90.00
#
_symmetry.space_group_name_H-M   'P 1'
#
loop_
_entity.id
_entity.type
_entity.pdbx_description
1 polymer ?
#
loop_
_entity_poly.entity_id
_entity_poly.type
_entity_poly.pdbx_seq_one_letter_code
_entity_poly.pdbx_strand_id
1 'polypeptide(L)'
;MVVNIKSFTSLEKIVKKLAFKHVETIKTANLNFNTCENSVPIDEKDVTRIFKIVDEYTLTENSLHIKKGVEELLKCSENIFKTNPNNFLMPTSSASAPLNPPIYDLLLEIFCNTSQLERQYYFHKLAECYYNHLQITKSVVTKEEFEDQIKQYLPYIKMEMILFYSKIKPLNKPKLLEAISELIEVILYPKILREECYKIVSNKLGTENYEFLKYDLNFIEERPGFLGDYYKLNIFVKYQDNEDIIRCFAKYMPTTNETTILLAKFTFKKEIFFYNDFIPTIEALGEKGLTDFLPKCYLCKSNDYIILEDLSYHNYTSASIFVPAEYDWLILVIKQMAKIHACSFVFEEKTSKKMGKKIRLDEVYKPFLTEYLFSETNPTGGVILNGTRLVDTYFLEKFVDSNSLEDVRTKTTKAFKKMYKDIEVSDIYRNVICHGDMWGSNILTKYNKNVPVSCRLVDYQMIRYCSPIVELLFLIEINTNQTIRNKFYQKFLDTYFSELNDCLKRHDINIDEIYDYNTFLKACSYYKLSVICMVLTYIQVVFIPKEIMVEINGNVEKARQYLQDGDRADVLDNAMKHDIFASKIQETMEEFLEELKKSTSL
;
A
#
# COMPACT_ATOMS: atom_id res chain seq x y z
N MET A 1 -31.94 -6.20 16.77
CA MET A 1 -32.51 -7.55 16.91
C MET A 1 -31.73 -8.31 17.98
N VAL A 2 -32.39 -8.87 19.00
CA VAL A 2 -31.72 -9.75 19.97
C VAL A 2 -31.72 -11.16 19.40
N VAL A 3 -30.79 -11.42 18.48
CA VAL A 3 -30.47 -12.80 18.06
C VAL A 3 -29.73 -13.45 19.23
N ASN A 4 -30.09 -14.68 19.58
CA ASN A 4 -29.49 -15.43 20.69
C ASN A 4 -28.07 -15.88 20.28
N ILE A 5 -27.13 -14.94 20.28
CA ILE A 5 -25.71 -15.14 19.96
C ILE A 5 -25.10 -15.99 21.07
N LYS A 6 -24.44 -17.11 20.74
CA LYS A 6 -23.69 -17.89 21.73
C LYS A 6 -22.72 -17.00 22.48
N SER A 7 -22.59 -17.22 23.79
CA SER A 7 -21.65 -16.44 24.59
C SER A 7 -20.22 -16.68 24.09
N PHE A 8 -19.46 -15.61 23.88
CA PHE A 8 -18.05 -15.67 23.48
C PHE A 8 -17.26 -16.62 24.39
N THR A 9 -17.51 -16.59 25.70
CA THR A 9 -16.86 -17.45 26.71
C THR A 9 -17.00 -18.94 26.44
N SER A 10 -18.11 -19.39 25.82
CA SER A 10 -18.30 -20.80 25.47
C SER A 10 -17.43 -21.22 24.29
N LEU A 11 -17.40 -20.41 23.23
CA LEU A 11 -16.58 -20.62 22.02
C LEU A 11 -15.08 -20.50 22.34
N GLU A 12 -14.71 -19.52 23.18
CA GLU A 12 -13.35 -19.32 23.64
C GLU A 12 -12.81 -20.55 24.38
N LYS A 13 -13.61 -21.19 25.24
CA LYS A 13 -13.21 -22.43 25.93
C LYS A 13 -12.90 -23.57 24.96
N ILE A 14 -13.70 -23.71 23.90
CA ILE A 14 -13.50 -24.73 22.86
C ILE A 14 -12.16 -24.49 22.16
N VAL A 15 -11.93 -23.26 21.71
CA VAL A 15 -10.69 -22.87 21.01
C VAL A 15 -9.46 -23.02 21.91
N LYS A 16 -9.53 -22.62 23.18
CA LYS A 16 -8.43 -22.82 24.16
C LYS A 16 -8.11 -24.29 24.37
N LYS A 17 -9.13 -25.14 24.48
CA LYS A 17 -8.94 -26.59 24.63
C LYS A 17 -8.26 -27.19 23.40
N LEU A 18 -8.65 -26.76 22.20
CA LEU A 18 -8.02 -27.17 20.95
C LEU A 18 -6.55 -26.72 20.90
N ALA A 19 -6.28 -25.44 21.19
CA ALA A 19 -4.92 -24.90 21.24
C ALA A 19 -4.02 -25.66 22.22
N PHE A 20 -4.53 -25.97 23.42
CA PHE A 20 -3.81 -26.76 24.41
C PHE A 20 -3.46 -28.16 23.89
N LYS A 21 -4.43 -28.86 23.29
CA LYS A 21 -4.20 -30.18 22.68
C LYS A 21 -3.08 -30.10 21.63
N HIS A 22 -3.14 -29.09 20.76
CA HIS A 22 -2.18 -28.87 19.69
C HIS A 22 -0.77 -28.58 20.24
N VAL A 23 -0.67 -27.71 21.23
CA VAL A 23 0.57 -27.41 21.94
C VAL A 23 1.19 -28.66 22.57
N GLU A 24 0.40 -29.50 23.25
CA GLU A 24 0.90 -30.73 23.86
C GLU A 24 1.36 -31.76 22.81
N THR A 25 0.65 -31.87 21.67
CA THR A 25 1.09 -32.69 20.55
C THR A 25 2.42 -32.20 19.97
N ILE A 26 2.61 -30.88 19.81
CA ILE A 26 3.87 -30.28 19.35
C ILE A 26 5.03 -30.61 20.30
N LYS A 27 4.81 -30.54 21.62
CA LYS A 27 5.86 -30.82 22.61
C LYS A 27 6.24 -32.29 22.70
N THR A 28 5.25 -33.19 22.56
CA THR A 28 5.42 -34.63 22.77
C THR A 28 5.97 -35.35 21.56
N ALA A 29 5.67 -34.83 20.36
CA ALA A 29 6.08 -35.42 19.12
C ALA A 29 7.38 -34.73 18.66
N ASN A 30 8.53 -35.43 18.73
CA ASN A 30 9.79 -35.06 18.07
C ASN A 30 9.59 -35.10 16.53
N LEU A 31 8.68 -34.28 16.00
CA LEU A 31 8.24 -34.36 14.61
C LEU A 31 9.29 -33.71 13.72
N ASN A 32 10.01 -34.55 12.99
CA ASN A 32 10.72 -34.14 11.79
C ASN A 32 9.70 -33.52 10.82
N PHE A 33 9.92 -32.25 10.52
CA PHE A 33 9.23 -31.47 9.49
C PHE A 33 9.44 -32.13 8.13
N ASN A 34 8.58 -33.05 7.71
CA ASN A 34 8.59 -33.54 6.33
C ASN A 34 7.18 -33.84 5.81
N THR A 35 7.02 -33.43 4.55
CA THR A 35 5.88 -33.43 3.64
C THR A 35 4.98 -34.67 3.76
N CYS A 36 3.68 -34.45 3.96
CA CYS A 36 2.69 -35.52 3.87
C CYS A 36 2.24 -35.71 2.42
N GLU A 37 2.50 -36.89 1.86
CA GLU A 37 2.00 -37.30 0.54
C GLU A 37 0.51 -37.70 0.55
N ASN A 38 -0.13 -37.87 1.71
CA ASN A 38 -1.46 -38.46 1.77
C ASN A 38 -2.45 -37.67 2.61
N SER A 39 -3.19 -36.79 1.93
CA SER A 39 -4.66 -36.66 1.91
C SER A 39 -5.06 -35.19 1.76
N VAL A 40 -5.66 -34.85 0.63
CA VAL A 40 -6.44 -33.61 0.52
C VAL A 40 -7.78 -33.92 1.21
N PRO A 41 -8.26 -33.11 2.17
CA PRO A 41 -9.54 -33.36 2.84
C PRO A 41 -10.73 -33.42 1.88
N ILE A 42 -10.61 -32.73 0.73
CA ILE A 42 -11.62 -32.63 -0.32
C ILE A 42 -11.05 -33.25 -1.60
N ASP A 43 -11.70 -34.28 -2.13
CA ASP A 43 -11.32 -34.90 -3.40
C ASP A 43 -12.18 -34.43 -4.61
N GLU A 44 -11.87 -34.92 -5.81
CA GLU A 44 -12.60 -34.58 -7.05
C GLU A 44 -14.10 -34.97 -6.99
N LYS A 45 -14.44 -36.05 -6.28
CA LYS A 45 -15.83 -36.50 -6.11
C LYS A 45 -16.59 -35.57 -5.17
N ASP A 46 -15.94 -35.14 -4.10
CA ASP A 46 -16.50 -34.16 -3.16
C ASP A 46 -16.79 -32.84 -3.85
N VAL A 47 -15.92 -32.38 -4.74
CA VAL A 47 -16.19 -31.18 -5.55
C VAL A 47 -17.35 -31.35 -6.51
N THR A 48 -17.42 -32.48 -7.20
CA THR A 48 -18.57 -32.77 -8.08
C THR A 48 -19.88 -32.71 -7.27
N ARG A 49 -19.85 -33.22 -6.03
CA ARG A 49 -20.98 -33.17 -5.12
C ARG A 49 -21.28 -31.75 -4.65
N ILE A 50 -20.28 -30.97 -4.26
CA ILE A 50 -20.43 -29.56 -3.85
C ILE A 50 -21.04 -28.76 -4.99
N PHE A 51 -20.53 -28.91 -6.21
CA PHE A 51 -21.07 -28.23 -7.39
C PHE A 51 -22.56 -28.53 -7.57
N LYS A 52 -22.94 -29.81 -7.53
CA LYS A 52 -24.35 -30.21 -7.62
C LYS A 52 -25.20 -29.58 -6.52
N ILE A 53 -24.70 -29.53 -5.28
CA ILE A 53 -25.41 -28.89 -4.17
C ILE A 53 -25.55 -27.38 -4.41
N VAL A 54 -24.49 -26.69 -4.83
CA VAL A 54 -24.53 -25.25 -5.09
C VAL A 54 -25.49 -24.94 -6.25
N ASP A 55 -25.47 -25.74 -7.31
CA ASP A 55 -26.36 -25.61 -8.47
C ASP A 55 -27.84 -25.83 -8.10
N GLU A 56 -28.13 -26.74 -7.16
CA GLU A 56 -29.50 -26.92 -6.61
C GLU A 56 -30.05 -25.67 -5.91
N TYR A 57 -29.19 -24.77 -5.44
CA TYR A 57 -29.57 -23.60 -4.63
C TYR A 57 -29.24 -22.24 -5.26
N THR A 58 -28.55 -22.20 -6.40
CA THR A 58 -28.20 -20.94 -7.10
C THR A 58 -28.96 -20.82 -8.43
N LEU A 59 -29.35 -19.60 -8.80
CA LEU A 59 -29.96 -19.33 -10.11
C LEU A 59 -28.90 -19.41 -11.21
N THR A 60 -29.31 -19.91 -12.38
CA THR A 60 -28.47 -20.44 -13.46
C THR A 60 -27.40 -19.51 -14.06
N GLU A 61 -27.50 -18.19 -13.91
CA GLU A 61 -26.64 -17.23 -14.63
C GLU A 61 -25.16 -17.26 -14.20
N ASN A 62 -24.84 -17.70 -12.97
CA ASN A 62 -23.46 -17.79 -12.47
C ASN A 62 -22.90 -19.22 -12.39
N SER A 63 -23.66 -20.23 -12.82
CA SER A 63 -23.30 -21.65 -12.63
C SER A 63 -21.96 -22.02 -13.28
N LEU A 64 -21.66 -21.48 -14.47
CA LEU A 64 -20.40 -21.74 -15.18
C LEU A 64 -19.19 -21.08 -14.49
N HIS A 65 -19.35 -19.87 -13.95
CA HIS A 65 -18.29 -19.18 -13.20
C HIS A 65 -18.02 -19.88 -11.87
N ILE A 66 -19.08 -20.26 -11.16
CA ILE A 66 -18.98 -21.05 -9.93
C ILE A 66 -18.26 -22.38 -10.21
N LYS A 67 -18.63 -23.10 -11.28
CA LYS A 67 -17.97 -24.34 -11.69
C LYS A 67 -16.47 -24.14 -11.87
N LYS A 68 -16.07 -23.16 -12.68
CA LYS A 68 -14.66 -22.85 -12.95
C LYS A 68 -13.89 -22.51 -11.67
N GLY A 69 -14.47 -21.71 -10.78
CA GLY A 69 -13.82 -21.34 -9.52
C GLY A 69 -13.61 -22.53 -8.57
N VAL A 70 -14.58 -23.45 -8.49
CA VAL A 70 -14.38 -24.68 -7.70
C VAL A 70 -13.30 -25.58 -8.32
N GLU A 71 -13.26 -25.70 -9.66
CA GLU A 71 -12.19 -26.42 -10.38
C GLU A 71 -10.80 -25.79 -10.18
N GLU A 72 -10.73 -24.45 -10.09
CA GLU A 72 -9.49 -23.74 -9.77
C GLU A 72 -9.02 -24.00 -8.33
N LEU A 73 -9.94 -23.96 -7.36
CA LEU A 73 -9.62 -24.30 -5.97
C LEU A 73 -9.08 -25.74 -5.85
N LEU A 74 -9.60 -26.70 -6.62
CA LEU A 74 -9.04 -28.06 -6.69
C LEU A 74 -7.61 -28.10 -7.19
N LYS A 75 -7.30 -27.39 -8.27
CA LYS A 75 -5.93 -27.34 -8.81
C LYS A 75 -4.97 -26.77 -7.77
N CYS A 76 -5.43 -25.82 -6.97
CA CYS A 76 -4.65 -25.23 -5.89
C CYS A 76 -4.52 -26.15 -4.67
N SER A 77 -5.50 -27.01 -4.38
CA SER A 77 -5.51 -27.83 -3.15
C SER A 77 -4.34 -28.80 -3.10
N GLU A 78 -3.98 -29.45 -4.22
CA GLU A 78 -2.84 -30.37 -4.24
C GLU A 78 -1.54 -29.68 -3.82
N ASN A 79 -1.29 -28.45 -4.30
CA ASN A 79 -0.11 -27.68 -3.91
C ASN A 79 -0.18 -27.24 -2.44
N ILE A 80 -1.34 -26.76 -1.98
CA ILE A 80 -1.51 -26.23 -0.62
C ILE A 80 -1.29 -27.30 0.45
N PHE A 81 -1.81 -28.51 0.22
CA PHE A 81 -1.73 -29.60 1.20
C PHE A 81 -0.44 -30.43 1.06
N LYS A 82 0.18 -30.53 -0.13
CA LYS A 82 1.39 -31.37 -0.35
C LYS A 82 2.71 -30.59 -0.29
N THR A 83 2.76 -29.32 -0.70
CA THR A 83 4.04 -28.63 -0.99
C THR A 83 4.32 -27.36 -0.17
N ASN A 84 3.43 -26.93 0.73
CA ASN A 84 3.68 -25.73 1.54
C ASN A 84 4.67 -26.04 2.70
N PRO A 85 5.92 -25.51 2.65
CA PRO A 85 6.96 -25.81 3.64
C PRO A 85 6.65 -25.25 5.03
N ASN A 86 5.70 -24.30 5.14
CA ASN A 86 5.30 -23.66 6.40
C ASN A 86 4.13 -24.38 7.09
N ASN A 87 3.60 -25.45 6.50
CA ASN A 87 2.57 -26.27 7.13
C ASN A 87 3.18 -27.10 8.25
N PHE A 88 2.90 -26.72 9.50
CA PHE A 88 3.06 -27.65 10.60
C PHE A 88 1.93 -28.68 10.54
N LEU A 89 2.23 -29.97 10.71
CA LEU A 89 1.24 -31.05 10.70
C LEU A 89 1.19 -31.71 12.08
N MET A 90 0.00 -32.14 12.52
CA MET A 90 -0.12 -32.89 13.78
C MET A 90 -0.87 -34.19 13.61
N PRO A 91 -0.40 -35.27 14.28
CA PRO A 91 -1.13 -36.52 14.33
C PRO A 91 -2.46 -36.31 15.04
N THR A 92 -3.54 -36.69 14.36
CA THR A 92 -4.85 -36.81 15.01
C THR A 92 -4.82 -38.03 15.94
N SER A 93 -5.72 -38.09 16.93
CA SER A 93 -5.69 -39.02 18.08
C SER A 93 -5.88 -40.52 17.75
N SER A 94 -5.73 -40.92 16.49
CA SER A 94 -5.77 -42.31 16.02
C SER A 94 -4.68 -42.52 14.98
N ALA A 95 -3.92 -43.61 15.09
CA ALA A 95 -2.80 -43.96 14.20
C ALA A 95 -3.16 -44.19 12.71
N SER A 96 -4.41 -43.95 12.30
CA SER A 96 -4.96 -44.22 10.96
C SER A 96 -5.71 -43.04 10.34
N ALA A 97 -5.66 -41.84 10.93
CA ALA A 97 -6.36 -40.66 10.41
C ALA A 97 -5.37 -39.67 9.78
N PRO A 98 -5.81 -38.89 8.77
CA PRO A 98 -4.93 -37.97 8.05
C PRO A 98 -4.32 -36.89 8.95
N LEU A 99 -3.11 -36.45 8.59
CA LEU A 99 -2.37 -35.36 9.22
C LEU A 99 -2.91 -34.02 8.69
N ASN A 100 -3.63 -33.27 9.50
CA ASN A 100 -4.12 -31.93 9.12
C ASN A 100 -3.23 -30.82 9.71
N PRO A 101 -3.11 -29.68 9.01
CA PRO A 101 -2.57 -28.46 9.61
C PRO A 101 -3.41 -28.03 10.83
N PRO A 102 -2.79 -27.63 11.97
CA PRO A 102 -3.52 -27.16 13.15
C PRO A 102 -4.51 -26.03 12.86
N ILE A 103 -4.19 -25.21 11.86
CA ILE A 103 -5.06 -24.12 11.40
C ILE A 103 -6.34 -24.63 10.74
N TYR A 104 -6.29 -25.76 10.02
CA TYR A 104 -7.46 -26.36 9.40
C TYR A 104 -8.44 -26.82 10.48
N ASP A 105 -7.93 -27.51 11.51
CA ASP A 105 -8.71 -27.95 12.66
C ASP A 105 -9.32 -26.78 13.42
N LEU A 106 -8.58 -25.68 13.62
CA LEU A 106 -9.12 -24.45 14.22
C LEU A 106 -10.31 -23.90 13.42
N LEU A 107 -10.12 -23.74 12.12
CA LEU A 107 -11.15 -23.16 11.26
C LEU A 107 -12.39 -24.06 11.21
N LEU A 108 -12.22 -25.39 11.13
CA LEU A 108 -13.32 -26.34 11.26
C LEU A 108 -14.06 -26.18 12.58
N GLU A 109 -13.33 -26.10 13.70
CA GLU A 109 -13.93 -25.95 15.03
C GLU A 109 -14.73 -24.65 15.14
N ILE A 110 -14.20 -23.54 14.61
CA ILE A 110 -14.93 -22.27 14.54
C ILE A 110 -16.21 -22.43 13.70
N PHE A 111 -16.13 -22.95 12.48
CA PHE A 111 -17.26 -23.01 11.55
C PHE A 111 -18.34 -24.03 11.97
N CYS A 112 -17.97 -25.15 12.58
CA CYS A 112 -18.92 -26.12 13.13
C CYS A 112 -19.72 -25.53 14.30
N ASN A 113 -19.09 -24.66 15.09
CA ASN A 113 -19.69 -24.13 16.32
C ASN A 113 -20.34 -22.75 16.17
N THR A 114 -20.21 -22.08 15.03
CA THR A 114 -20.70 -20.71 14.82
C THR A 114 -21.64 -20.58 13.63
N SER A 115 -22.60 -19.66 13.71
CA SER A 115 -23.28 -19.10 12.53
C SER A 115 -22.44 -18.01 11.87
N GLN A 116 -22.84 -17.60 10.67
CA GLN A 116 -22.24 -16.45 9.99
C GLN A 116 -22.26 -15.17 10.85
N LEU A 117 -23.39 -14.90 11.52
CA LEU A 117 -23.52 -13.75 12.43
C LEU A 117 -22.55 -13.85 13.61
N GLU A 118 -22.41 -15.03 14.22
CA GLU A 118 -21.46 -15.22 15.32
C GLU A 118 -20.01 -15.02 14.86
N ARG A 119 -19.66 -15.43 13.62
CA ARG A 119 -18.33 -15.18 13.04
C ARG A 119 -18.07 -13.70 12.82
N GLN A 120 -19.07 -12.90 12.48
CA GLN A 120 -18.92 -11.43 12.38
C GLN A 120 -18.37 -10.83 13.67
N TYR A 121 -18.87 -11.26 14.83
CA TYR A 121 -18.45 -10.73 16.13
C TYR A 121 -17.17 -11.38 16.68
N TYR A 122 -16.94 -12.66 16.37
CA TYR A 122 -16.00 -13.48 17.12
C TYR A 122 -14.87 -14.10 16.32
N PHE A 123 -14.93 -14.15 14.98
CA PHE A 123 -13.93 -14.87 14.17
C PHE A 123 -12.49 -14.45 14.49
N HIS A 124 -12.20 -13.14 14.39
CA HIS A 124 -10.86 -12.60 14.66
C HIS A 124 -10.43 -12.80 16.11
N LYS A 125 -11.35 -12.62 17.06
CA LYS A 125 -11.09 -12.82 18.50
C LYS A 125 -10.75 -14.28 18.83
N LEU A 126 -11.45 -15.22 18.19
CA LEU A 126 -11.20 -16.66 18.35
C LEU A 126 -9.87 -17.05 17.71
N ALA A 127 -9.58 -16.56 16.49
CA ALA A 127 -8.31 -16.81 15.80
C ALA A 127 -7.12 -16.23 16.59
N GLU A 128 -7.25 -15.02 17.13
CA GLU A 128 -6.25 -14.39 17.99
C GLU A 128 -6.07 -15.14 19.32
N CYS A 129 -7.16 -15.55 19.97
CA CYS A 129 -7.10 -16.37 21.17
C CYS A 129 -6.30 -17.65 20.91
N TYR A 130 -6.57 -18.36 19.81
CA TYR A 130 -5.84 -19.55 19.44
C TYR A 130 -4.35 -19.27 19.20
N TYR A 131 -4.03 -18.24 18.40
CA TYR A 131 -2.65 -17.84 18.10
C TYR A 131 -1.86 -17.55 19.37
N ASN A 132 -2.42 -16.78 20.30
CA ASN A 132 -1.77 -16.43 21.57
C ASN A 132 -1.45 -17.65 22.43
N HIS A 133 -2.28 -18.71 22.37
CA HIS A 133 -2.00 -19.96 23.10
C HIS A 133 -0.94 -20.82 22.40
N LEU A 134 -0.88 -20.79 21.06
CA LEU A 134 0.20 -21.44 20.32
C LEU A 134 1.58 -20.83 20.63
N GLN A 135 1.67 -19.51 20.82
CA GLN A 135 2.97 -18.84 21.08
C GLN A 135 3.64 -19.25 22.41
N ILE A 136 2.90 -19.89 23.32
CA ILE A 136 3.42 -20.38 24.61
C ILE A 136 4.55 -21.41 24.42
N THR A 137 4.65 -22.06 23.25
CA THR A 137 5.70 -23.06 22.97
C THR A 137 7.04 -22.51 22.46
N LYS A 138 7.20 -21.18 22.32
CA LYS A 138 8.39 -20.53 21.72
C LYS A 138 8.81 -21.18 20.39
N SER A 139 8.31 -20.58 19.30
CA SER A 139 8.60 -20.86 17.88
C SER A 139 7.80 -22.01 17.25
N VAL A 140 6.87 -21.65 16.35
CA VAL A 140 6.56 -22.46 15.16
C VAL A 140 6.16 -21.55 13.97
N VAL A 141 5.30 -20.53 14.19
CA VAL A 141 4.73 -19.70 13.10
C VAL A 141 4.57 -18.24 13.53
N THR A 142 4.96 -17.30 12.68
CA THR A 142 4.75 -15.84 12.87
C THR A 142 3.28 -15.45 12.73
N LYS A 143 2.91 -14.23 13.15
CA LYS A 143 1.51 -13.77 13.03
C LYS A 143 1.09 -13.64 11.57
N GLU A 144 1.98 -13.14 10.72
CA GLU A 144 1.78 -12.99 9.28
C GLU A 144 1.53 -14.35 8.62
N GLU A 145 2.41 -15.33 8.86
CA GLU A 145 2.24 -16.69 8.34
C GLU A 145 0.94 -17.35 8.85
N PHE A 146 0.54 -17.10 10.09
CA PHE A 146 -0.72 -17.60 10.64
C PHE A 146 -1.94 -17.01 9.91
N GLU A 147 -1.93 -15.72 9.62
CA GLU A 147 -3.00 -15.04 8.88
C GLU A 147 -3.02 -15.45 7.40
N ASP A 148 -1.86 -15.71 6.79
CA ASP A 148 -1.75 -16.27 5.44
C ASP A 148 -2.33 -17.67 5.36
N GLN A 149 -2.03 -18.52 6.34
CA GLN A 149 -2.64 -19.84 6.45
C GLN A 149 -4.16 -19.75 6.60
N ILE A 150 -4.70 -18.82 7.41
CA ILE A 150 -6.15 -18.60 7.45
C ILE A 150 -6.69 -18.34 6.04
N LYS A 151 -6.11 -17.37 5.32
CA LYS A 151 -6.54 -17.01 3.96
C LYS A 151 -6.48 -18.19 2.99
N GLN A 152 -5.43 -18.99 3.10
CA GLN A 152 -5.20 -20.18 2.27
C GLN A 152 -6.19 -21.31 2.55
N TYR A 153 -6.53 -21.57 3.81
CA TYR A 153 -7.35 -22.72 4.20
C TYR A 153 -8.85 -22.46 4.25
N LEU A 154 -9.28 -21.21 4.49
CA LEU A 154 -10.68 -20.86 4.65
C LEU A 154 -11.60 -21.27 3.47
N PRO A 155 -11.18 -21.16 2.20
CA PRO A 155 -11.95 -21.67 1.06
C PRO A 155 -12.36 -23.15 1.21
N TYR A 156 -11.43 -23.97 1.68
CA TYR A 156 -11.64 -25.42 1.85
C TYR A 156 -12.59 -25.71 3.01
N ILE A 157 -12.46 -24.96 4.10
CA ILE A 157 -13.37 -25.07 5.26
C ILE A 157 -14.81 -24.76 4.84
N LYS A 158 -15.01 -23.75 3.99
CA LYS A 158 -16.33 -23.41 3.45
C LYS A 158 -16.90 -24.54 2.59
N MET A 159 -16.07 -25.21 1.79
CA MET A 159 -16.46 -26.41 1.04
C MET A 159 -16.83 -27.60 1.95
N GLU A 160 -16.05 -27.87 3.00
CA GLU A 160 -16.35 -28.90 4.01
C GLU A 160 -17.69 -28.67 4.68
N MET A 161 -18.01 -27.41 5.02
CA MET A 161 -19.28 -27.07 5.66
C MET A 161 -20.48 -27.39 4.76
N ILE A 162 -20.37 -27.20 3.45
CA ILE A 162 -21.41 -27.60 2.49
C ILE A 162 -21.61 -29.12 2.52
N LEU A 163 -20.52 -29.88 2.43
CA LEU A 163 -20.58 -31.35 2.49
C LEU A 163 -21.21 -31.82 3.80
N PHE A 164 -20.77 -31.25 4.93
CA PHE A 164 -21.27 -31.57 6.26
C PHE A 164 -22.77 -31.28 6.38
N TYR A 165 -23.22 -30.05 6.10
CA TYR A 165 -24.62 -29.68 6.24
C TYR A 165 -25.53 -30.36 5.20
N SER A 166 -25.01 -30.75 4.03
CA SER A 166 -25.77 -31.51 3.03
C SER A 166 -26.17 -32.92 3.50
N LYS A 167 -25.36 -33.54 4.36
CA LYS A 167 -25.59 -34.91 4.88
C LYS A 167 -26.69 -34.95 5.96
N ILE A 168 -27.06 -33.81 6.55
CA ILE A 168 -27.93 -33.71 7.74
C ILE A 168 -29.29 -33.04 7.38
N LYS A 169 -29.76 -33.15 6.13
CA LYS A 169 -31.07 -32.60 5.71
C LYS A 169 -32.23 -33.33 6.45
N PRO A 170 -33.27 -32.63 6.94
CA PRO A 170 -33.64 -31.22 6.67
C PRO A 170 -33.32 -30.18 7.76
N LEU A 171 -32.77 -30.55 8.93
CA LEU A 171 -32.63 -29.63 10.08
C LEU A 171 -31.69 -28.42 9.87
N ASN A 172 -30.75 -28.47 8.92
CA ASN A 172 -29.70 -27.45 8.77
C ASN A 172 -29.76 -26.64 7.46
N LYS A 173 -30.94 -26.53 6.82
CA LYS A 173 -31.08 -25.74 5.56
C LYS A 173 -30.51 -24.31 5.66
N PRO A 174 -30.73 -23.52 6.74
CA PRO A 174 -30.15 -22.18 6.84
C PRO A 174 -28.61 -22.18 6.84
N LYS A 175 -27.98 -23.07 7.62
CA LYS A 175 -26.52 -23.19 7.67
C LYS A 175 -25.91 -23.65 6.34
N LEU A 176 -26.62 -24.52 5.61
CA LEU A 176 -26.21 -24.90 4.26
C LEU A 176 -26.22 -23.70 3.30
N LEU A 177 -27.25 -22.84 3.37
CA LEU A 177 -27.33 -21.63 2.55
C LEU A 177 -26.26 -20.60 2.92
N GLU A 178 -25.95 -20.43 4.22
CA GLU A 178 -24.81 -19.62 4.66
C GLU A 178 -23.50 -20.11 4.03
N ALA A 179 -23.21 -21.42 4.14
CA ALA A 179 -21.99 -22.01 3.59
C ALA A 179 -21.90 -21.89 2.06
N ILE A 180 -23.01 -22.06 1.34
CA ILE A 180 -23.08 -21.85 -0.11
C ILE A 180 -22.79 -20.39 -0.46
N SER A 181 -23.42 -19.44 0.23
CA SER A 181 -23.20 -18.00 -0.01
C SER A 181 -21.74 -17.61 0.20
N GLU A 182 -21.11 -18.09 1.28
CA GLU A 182 -19.72 -17.78 1.57
C GLU A 182 -18.74 -18.43 0.58
N LEU A 183 -19.06 -19.62 0.05
CA LEU A 183 -18.25 -20.25 -1.02
C LEU A 183 -18.34 -19.46 -2.32
N ILE A 184 -19.53 -18.98 -2.69
CA ILE A 184 -19.74 -18.17 -3.90
C ILE A 184 -18.88 -16.90 -3.84
N GLU A 185 -18.84 -16.23 -2.69
CA GLU A 185 -18.00 -15.04 -2.51
C GLU A 185 -16.50 -15.33 -2.67
N VAL A 186 -16.02 -16.46 -2.14
CA VAL A 186 -14.63 -16.88 -2.31
C VAL A 186 -14.30 -17.13 -3.78
N ILE A 187 -15.24 -17.70 -4.54
CA ILE A 187 -15.06 -17.96 -5.98
C ILE A 187 -15.07 -16.66 -6.78
N LEU A 188 -16.03 -15.77 -6.51
CA LEU A 188 -16.17 -14.52 -7.26
C LEU A 188 -15.06 -13.52 -6.90
N TYR A 189 -14.63 -13.50 -5.64
CA TYR A 189 -13.72 -12.50 -5.09
C TYR A 189 -12.57 -13.13 -4.27
N PRO A 190 -11.72 -13.98 -4.87
CA PRO A 190 -10.70 -14.75 -4.16
C PRO A 190 -9.62 -13.90 -3.46
N LYS A 191 -9.52 -12.61 -3.81
CA LYS A 191 -8.54 -11.67 -3.26
C LYS A 191 -8.85 -11.18 -1.85
N ILE A 192 -10.11 -11.26 -1.42
CA ILE A 192 -10.54 -10.78 -0.11
C ILE A 192 -11.60 -11.71 0.48
N LEU A 193 -11.46 -12.01 1.77
CA LEU A 193 -12.38 -12.85 2.52
C LEU A 193 -13.48 -12.02 3.18
N ARG A 194 -14.68 -12.59 3.29
CA ARG A 194 -15.79 -12.06 4.09
C ARG A 194 -15.34 -11.67 5.51
N GLU A 195 -14.50 -12.49 6.12
CA GLU A 195 -13.97 -12.28 7.47
C GLU A 195 -13.12 -11.01 7.54
N GLU A 196 -12.33 -10.70 6.50
CA GLU A 196 -11.59 -9.44 6.39
C GLU A 196 -12.54 -8.25 6.22
N CYS A 197 -13.63 -8.41 5.46
CA CYS A 197 -14.69 -7.41 5.31
C CYS A 197 -15.36 -7.05 6.65
N TYR A 198 -15.52 -8.01 7.58
CA TYR A 198 -16.01 -7.70 8.93
C TYR A 198 -15.09 -6.71 9.67
N LYS A 199 -13.77 -6.92 9.59
CA LYS A 199 -12.79 -6.03 10.23
C LYS A 199 -12.81 -4.65 9.58
N ILE A 200 -12.94 -4.58 8.25
CA ILE A 200 -13.05 -3.32 7.50
C ILE A 200 -14.27 -2.51 7.96
N VAL A 201 -15.45 -3.13 8.04
CA VAL A 201 -16.69 -2.45 8.47
C VAL A 201 -16.56 -1.98 9.92
N SER A 202 -16.05 -2.83 10.81
CA SER A 202 -15.86 -2.47 12.22
C SER A 202 -14.90 -1.29 12.38
N ASN A 203 -13.81 -1.26 11.62
CA ASN A 203 -12.84 -0.16 11.62
C ASN A 203 -13.42 1.13 11.04
N LYS A 204 -14.30 1.04 10.03
CA LYS A 204 -15.00 2.21 9.47
C LYS A 204 -16.04 2.78 10.44
N LEU A 205 -16.92 1.93 10.98
CA LEU A 205 -18.08 2.34 11.78
C LEU A 205 -17.72 2.56 13.26
N GLY A 206 -16.59 2.03 13.73
CA GLY A 206 -16.21 2.06 15.14
C GLY A 206 -17.07 1.16 16.02
N THR A 207 -17.75 0.17 15.42
CA THR A 207 -18.66 -0.76 16.11
C THR A 207 -18.79 -2.07 15.36
N GLU A 208 -19.03 -3.16 16.08
CA GLU A 208 -19.37 -4.47 15.51
C GLU A 208 -20.89 -4.65 15.32
N ASN A 209 -21.70 -3.69 15.82
CA ASN A 209 -23.16 -3.75 15.77
C ASN A 209 -23.71 -3.26 14.42
N TYR A 210 -23.58 -4.10 13.41
CA TYR A 210 -24.17 -3.97 12.09
C TYR A 210 -24.62 -5.34 11.60
N GLU A 211 -25.42 -5.40 10.55
CA GLU A 211 -25.74 -6.65 9.85
C GLU A 211 -24.97 -6.66 8.53
N PHE A 212 -24.09 -7.63 8.35
CA PHE A 212 -23.36 -7.82 7.09
C PHE A 212 -24.24 -8.53 6.07
N LEU A 213 -24.37 -7.98 4.86
CA LEU A 213 -25.19 -8.57 3.80
C LEU A 213 -24.32 -9.34 2.79
N LYS A 214 -23.44 -8.63 2.09
CA LYS A 214 -22.57 -9.16 1.02
C LYS A 214 -21.45 -8.16 0.70
N TYR A 215 -20.54 -8.54 -0.18
CA TYR A 215 -19.57 -7.63 -0.78
C TYR A 215 -19.36 -7.92 -2.26
N ASP A 216 -18.85 -6.94 -2.99
CA ASP A 216 -18.29 -7.12 -4.33
C ASP A 216 -16.92 -6.44 -4.44
N LEU A 217 -16.07 -6.98 -5.32
CA LEU A 217 -14.73 -6.48 -5.59
C LEU A 217 -14.56 -6.31 -7.11
N ASN A 218 -14.51 -5.07 -7.57
CA ASN A 218 -14.43 -4.73 -8.99
C ASN A 218 -13.04 -4.24 -9.36
N PHE A 219 -12.42 -4.85 -10.36
CA PHE A 219 -11.11 -4.41 -10.87
C PHE A 219 -11.21 -3.06 -11.59
N ILE A 220 -10.22 -2.20 -11.41
CA ILE A 220 -10.11 -0.92 -12.09
C ILE A 220 -9.14 -1.08 -13.26
N GLU A 221 -9.67 -1.17 -14.48
CA GLU A 221 -8.88 -1.39 -15.70
C GLU A 221 -7.98 -0.21 -16.04
N GLU A 222 -8.49 1.01 -15.92
CA GLU A 222 -7.71 2.23 -16.09
C GLU A 222 -6.76 2.39 -14.90
N ARG A 223 -5.51 1.90 -15.03
CA ARG A 223 -4.51 1.98 -13.96
C ARG A 223 -4.16 3.46 -13.66
N PRO A 224 -4.55 4.04 -12.52
CA PRO A 224 -4.15 5.39 -12.16
C PRO A 224 -2.68 5.49 -11.74
N GLY A 225 -2.01 4.37 -11.43
CA GLY A 225 -0.63 4.33 -10.97
C GLY A 225 0.16 3.11 -11.44
N PHE A 226 1.48 3.14 -11.26
CA PHE A 226 2.42 2.19 -11.86
C PHE A 226 2.69 0.92 -11.05
N LEU A 227 2.50 0.94 -9.72
CA LEU A 227 3.02 -0.07 -8.78
C LEU A 227 1.94 -0.76 -7.94
N GLY A 228 0.79 -1.10 -8.53
CA GLY A 228 -0.27 -1.86 -7.85
C GLY A 228 -1.43 -2.26 -8.76
N ASP A 229 -2.16 -3.29 -8.36
CA ASP A 229 -3.46 -3.65 -8.94
C ASP A 229 -4.57 -3.00 -8.08
N TYR A 230 -5.52 -2.30 -8.71
CA TYR A 230 -6.51 -1.47 -7.99
C TYR A 230 -7.93 -2.00 -8.15
N TYR A 231 -8.70 -1.94 -7.07
CA TYR A 231 -10.07 -2.42 -7.02
C TYR A 231 -10.98 -1.47 -6.25
N LYS A 232 -12.28 -1.48 -6.60
CA LYS A 232 -13.36 -0.94 -5.78
C LYS A 232 -13.99 -2.07 -4.99
N LEU A 233 -13.87 -2.01 -3.66
CA LEU A 233 -14.53 -2.93 -2.75
C LEU A 233 -15.79 -2.25 -2.19
N ASN A 234 -16.96 -2.84 -2.45
CA ASN A 234 -18.23 -2.38 -1.91
C ASN A 234 -18.75 -3.41 -0.91
N ILE A 235 -18.94 -3.00 0.35
CA ILE A 235 -19.48 -3.86 1.41
C ILE A 235 -20.86 -3.37 1.79
N PHE A 236 -21.87 -4.21 1.58
CA PHE A 236 -23.27 -3.90 1.84
C PHE A 236 -23.61 -4.31 3.27
N VAL A 237 -24.11 -3.35 4.04
CA VAL A 237 -24.45 -3.55 5.45
C VAL A 237 -25.80 -2.94 5.76
N LYS A 238 -26.44 -3.42 6.83
CA LYS A 238 -27.51 -2.69 7.49
C LYS A 238 -27.01 -2.15 8.82
N TYR A 239 -27.05 -0.83 8.96
CA TYR A 239 -26.56 -0.11 10.13
C TYR A 239 -27.61 0.94 10.54
N GLN A 240 -27.97 0.95 11.82
CA GLN A 240 -29.03 1.83 12.35
C GLN A 240 -30.35 1.73 11.54
N ASP A 241 -30.74 0.48 11.22
CA ASP A 241 -31.92 0.13 10.41
C ASP A 241 -31.93 0.60 8.95
N ASN A 242 -30.85 1.23 8.47
CA ASN A 242 -30.69 1.64 7.08
C ASN A 242 -29.71 0.71 6.35
N GLU A 243 -30.01 0.40 5.09
CA GLU A 243 -29.01 -0.18 4.19
C GLU A 243 -27.98 0.88 3.82
N ASP A 244 -26.71 0.53 3.92
CA ASP A 244 -25.59 1.38 3.57
C ASP A 244 -24.52 0.56 2.83
N ILE A 245 -23.64 1.26 2.09
CA ILE A 245 -22.55 0.66 1.33
C ILE A 245 -21.24 1.31 1.79
N ILE A 246 -20.41 0.52 2.47
CA ILE A 246 -19.04 0.91 2.80
C ILE A 246 -18.19 0.77 1.53
N ARG A 247 -17.76 1.91 0.98
CA ARG A 247 -16.98 1.98 -0.25
C ARG A 247 -15.49 2.14 0.07
N CYS A 248 -14.70 1.24 -0.47
CA CYS A 248 -13.27 1.17 -0.24
C CYS A 248 -12.49 1.15 -1.55
N PHE A 249 -11.32 1.78 -1.53
CA PHE A 249 -10.30 1.61 -2.54
C PHE A 249 -9.31 0.55 -2.07
N ALA A 250 -9.11 -0.50 -2.85
CA ALA A 250 -8.20 -1.58 -2.50
C ALA A 250 -7.00 -1.60 -3.46
N LYS A 251 -5.80 -1.44 -2.91
CA LYS A 251 -4.52 -1.55 -3.62
C LYS A 251 -3.90 -2.90 -3.27
N TYR A 252 -3.61 -3.72 -4.27
CA TYR A 252 -2.96 -5.02 -4.12
C TYR A 252 -1.55 -4.99 -4.72
N MET A 253 -0.71 -5.88 -4.22
CA MET A 253 0.55 -6.21 -4.88
C MET A 253 0.29 -6.56 -6.36
N PRO A 254 1.06 -5.97 -7.28
CA PRO A 254 0.87 -6.18 -8.71
C PRO A 254 1.21 -7.63 -9.09
N THR A 255 0.52 -8.17 -10.08
CA THR A 255 0.71 -9.57 -10.51
C THR A 255 1.24 -9.74 -11.94
N THR A 256 1.26 -8.68 -12.76
CA THR A 256 1.39 -8.83 -14.23
C THR A 256 2.79 -8.58 -14.82
N ASN A 257 3.68 -7.83 -14.17
CA ASN A 257 4.99 -7.45 -14.73
C ASN A 257 6.11 -7.65 -13.71
N GLU A 258 7.13 -8.45 -14.04
CA GLU A 258 8.26 -8.78 -13.14
C GLU A 258 9.02 -7.55 -12.64
N THR A 259 9.21 -6.53 -13.48
CA THR A 259 9.87 -5.26 -13.09
C THR A 259 9.04 -4.52 -12.05
N THR A 260 7.73 -4.42 -12.30
CA THR A 260 6.77 -3.79 -11.40
C THR A 260 6.66 -4.55 -10.08
N ILE A 261 6.68 -5.89 -10.13
CA ILE A 261 6.70 -6.76 -8.95
C ILE A 261 7.99 -6.54 -8.14
N LEU A 262 9.14 -6.50 -8.81
CA LEU A 262 10.43 -6.28 -8.15
C LEU A 262 10.47 -4.94 -7.43
N LEU A 263 10.03 -3.85 -8.08
CA LEU A 263 9.93 -2.52 -7.47
C LEU A 263 8.94 -2.54 -6.29
N ALA A 264 7.74 -3.08 -6.49
CA ALA A 264 6.69 -3.14 -5.47
C ALA A 264 7.13 -3.92 -4.21
N LYS A 265 7.96 -4.97 -4.34
CA LYS A 265 8.50 -5.71 -3.18
C LYS A 265 9.27 -4.81 -2.20
N PHE A 266 9.91 -3.75 -2.69
CA PHE A 266 10.66 -2.81 -1.84
C PHE A 266 9.83 -1.63 -1.37
N THR A 267 8.87 -1.17 -2.18
CA THR A 267 8.09 0.06 -1.93
C THR A 267 6.77 -0.21 -1.18
N PHE A 268 6.09 -1.32 -1.44
CA PHE A 268 4.77 -1.62 -0.87
C PHE A 268 4.79 -1.76 0.65
N LYS A 269 5.84 -2.41 1.19
CA LYS A 269 6.05 -2.55 2.65
C LYS A 269 6.16 -1.19 3.35
N LYS A 270 6.63 -0.15 2.66
CA LYS A 270 6.75 1.19 3.23
C LYS A 270 5.39 1.85 3.40
N GLU A 271 4.51 1.68 2.42
CA GLU A 271 3.14 2.21 2.48
C GLU A 271 2.34 1.49 3.59
N ILE A 272 2.50 0.17 3.72
CA ILE A 272 1.93 -0.60 4.83
C ILE A 272 2.44 -0.06 6.17
N PHE A 273 3.75 0.08 6.34
CA PHE A 273 4.34 0.64 7.55
C PHE A 273 3.76 2.02 7.88
N PHE A 274 3.60 2.88 6.87
CA PHE A 274 3.08 4.23 7.05
C PHE A 274 1.67 4.20 7.63
N TYR A 275 0.75 3.45 7.02
CA TYR A 275 -0.64 3.35 7.47
C TYR A 275 -0.84 2.53 8.75
N ASN A 276 -0.09 1.43 8.92
CA ASN A 276 -0.35 0.46 9.98
C ASN A 276 0.42 0.77 11.27
N ASP A 277 1.59 1.40 11.17
CA ASP A 277 2.46 1.60 12.32
C ASP A 277 2.71 3.09 12.59
N PHE A 278 3.17 3.85 11.59
CA PHE A 278 3.59 5.24 11.81
C PHE A 278 2.41 6.15 12.13
N ILE A 279 1.36 6.16 11.29
CA ILE A 279 0.21 7.05 11.46
C ILE A 279 -0.52 6.79 12.79
N PRO A 280 -0.86 5.55 13.19
CA PRO A 280 -1.43 5.27 14.50
C PRO A 280 -0.51 5.71 15.66
N THR A 281 0.81 5.61 15.50
CA THR A 281 1.76 6.10 16.50
C THR A 281 1.70 7.62 16.66
N ILE A 282 1.57 8.36 15.56
CA ILE A 282 1.38 9.82 15.59
C ILE A 282 0.06 10.19 16.27
N GLU A 283 -1.04 9.52 15.89
CA GLU A 283 -2.36 9.77 16.49
C GLU A 283 -2.36 9.50 18.01
N ALA A 284 -1.60 8.50 18.47
CA ALA A 284 -1.40 8.23 19.88
C ALA A 284 -0.54 9.28 20.62
N LEU A 285 0.31 10.03 19.90
CA LEU A 285 1.21 11.03 20.47
C LEU A 285 0.59 12.44 20.61
N GLY A 286 -0.51 12.77 19.92
CA GLY A 286 -1.28 13.98 20.24
C GLY A 286 -2.19 14.49 19.11
N GLU A 287 -3.38 14.93 19.54
CA GLU A 287 -4.56 15.48 18.82
C GLU A 287 -4.99 14.86 17.47
N LYS A 288 -6.29 14.56 17.40
CA LYS A 288 -6.97 14.17 16.16
C LYS A 288 -6.93 15.35 15.18
N GLY A 289 -6.25 15.19 14.05
CA GLY A 289 -6.31 16.16 12.94
C GLY A 289 -4.97 16.51 12.30
N LEU A 290 -3.83 16.06 12.84
CA LEU A 290 -2.55 16.20 12.14
C LEU A 290 -2.45 15.27 10.93
N THR A 291 -3.15 14.14 10.97
CA THR A 291 -3.12 13.06 9.97
C THR A 291 -4.26 13.14 8.95
N ASP A 292 -4.93 14.29 8.81
CA ASP A 292 -6.03 14.48 7.86
C ASP A 292 -5.58 14.67 6.40
N PHE A 293 -4.27 14.62 6.14
CA PHE A 293 -3.68 14.69 4.81
C PHE A 293 -3.81 13.38 4.01
N LEU A 294 -4.17 12.26 4.64
CA LEU A 294 -4.29 10.92 4.02
C LEU A 294 -5.72 10.36 4.04
N PRO A 295 -6.07 9.40 3.17
CA PRO A 295 -7.29 8.61 3.32
C PRO A 295 -7.20 7.65 4.51
N LYS A 296 -8.32 7.32 5.14
CA LYS A 296 -8.32 6.34 6.25
C LYS A 296 -7.94 4.93 5.73
N CYS A 297 -6.98 4.22 6.35
CA CYS A 297 -6.80 2.75 6.16
C CYS A 297 -7.82 2.03 7.06
N TYR A 298 -8.57 1.09 6.47
CA TYR A 298 -9.46 0.19 7.19
C TYR A 298 -8.84 -1.17 7.42
N LEU A 299 -7.97 -1.63 6.52
CA LEU A 299 -7.25 -2.88 6.67
C LEU A 299 -5.99 -2.87 5.82
N CYS A 300 -4.89 -3.35 6.38
CA CYS A 300 -3.60 -3.38 5.74
C CYS A 300 -3.03 -4.80 6.01
N LYS A 301 -2.50 -5.51 4.99
CA LYS A 301 -1.91 -6.85 5.10
C LYS A 301 -0.55 -6.89 4.41
N SER A 302 0.49 -7.26 5.16
CA SER A 302 1.88 -7.35 4.70
C SER A 302 1.98 -8.11 3.37
N ASN A 303 2.72 -7.54 2.41
CA ASN A 303 3.01 -8.13 1.10
C ASN A 303 1.76 -8.56 0.28
N ASP A 304 0.58 -8.04 0.59
CA ASP A 304 -0.67 -8.42 -0.10
C ASP A 304 -1.48 -7.19 -0.50
N TYR A 305 -2.07 -6.47 0.46
CA TYR A 305 -3.01 -5.40 0.14
C TYR A 305 -3.11 -4.28 1.18
N ILE A 306 -3.68 -3.15 0.73
CA ILE A 306 -4.05 -1.97 1.51
C ILE A 306 -5.47 -1.59 1.13
N ILE A 307 -6.38 -1.52 2.11
CA ILE A 307 -7.79 -1.16 1.95
C ILE A 307 -8.03 0.22 2.58
N LEU A 308 -8.32 1.19 1.73
CA LEU A 308 -8.44 2.61 2.06
C LEU A 308 -9.88 3.11 1.86
N GLU A 309 -10.16 4.29 2.43
CA GLU A 309 -11.33 5.10 2.06
C GLU A 309 -11.37 5.40 0.56
N ASP A 310 -12.53 5.16 -0.06
CA ASP A 310 -12.73 5.57 -1.44
C ASP A 310 -13.04 7.07 -1.55
N LEU A 311 -12.01 7.86 -1.80
CA LEU A 311 -12.11 9.31 -1.94
C LEU A 311 -12.88 9.74 -3.19
N SER A 312 -13.00 8.90 -4.23
CA SER A 312 -13.76 9.27 -5.44
C SER A 312 -15.25 9.47 -5.15
N TYR A 313 -15.80 8.76 -4.15
CA TYR A 313 -17.17 8.94 -3.69
C TYR A 313 -17.41 10.28 -2.98
N HIS A 314 -16.34 10.95 -2.54
CA HIS A 314 -16.37 12.27 -1.92
C HIS A 314 -15.99 13.39 -2.90
N ASN A 315 -16.06 13.12 -4.22
CA ASN A 315 -15.72 14.02 -5.32
C ASN A 315 -14.27 14.50 -5.28
N TYR A 316 -13.34 13.66 -4.81
CA TYR A 316 -11.93 13.89 -4.99
C TYR A 316 -11.47 13.29 -6.33
N THR A 317 -10.65 14.05 -7.05
CA THR A 317 -10.07 13.64 -8.35
C THR A 317 -8.59 13.97 -8.39
N SER A 318 -7.79 13.16 -9.07
CA SER A 318 -6.36 13.45 -9.29
C SER A 318 -6.18 14.73 -10.10
N ALA A 319 -5.14 15.50 -9.80
CA ALA A 319 -4.73 16.62 -10.63
C ALA A 319 -3.96 16.10 -11.86
N SER A 320 -4.21 16.69 -13.02
CA SER A 320 -3.43 16.36 -14.23
C SER A 320 -2.04 16.96 -14.12
N ILE A 321 -1.00 16.13 -14.21
CA ILE A 321 0.40 16.60 -14.27
C ILE A 321 0.68 17.46 -15.52
N PHE A 322 -0.11 17.28 -16.57
CA PHE A 322 0.03 18.02 -17.83
C PHE A 322 -0.51 19.45 -17.75
N VAL A 323 -1.15 19.82 -16.64
CA VAL A 323 -1.65 21.17 -16.39
C VAL A 323 -0.84 21.77 -15.24
N PRO A 324 -0.13 22.90 -15.46
CA PRO A 324 0.58 23.57 -14.39
C PRO A 324 -0.35 23.92 -13.22
N ALA A 325 0.11 23.61 -12.01
CA ALA A 325 -0.60 23.91 -10.78
C ALA A 325 -0.87 25.40 -10.62
N GLU A 326 -2.12 25.73 -10.33
CA GLU A 326 -2.53 27.07 -9.95
C GLU A 326 -2.11 27.40 -8.50
N TYR A 327 -2.03 28.69 -8.20
CA TYR A 327 -1.61 29.19 -6.88
C TYR A 327 -2.44 28.60 -5.73
N ASP A 328 -3.77 28.68 -5.80
CA ASP A 328 -4.66 28.24 -4.72
C ASP A 328 -4.56 26.73 -4.48
N TRP A 329 -4.41 25.95 -5.54
CA TRP A 329 -4.21 24.52 -5.46
C TRP A 329 -2.90 24.19 -4.75
N LEU A 330 -1.79 24.81 -5.18
CA LEU A 330 -0.47 24.50 -4.63
C LEU A 330 -0.33 24.93 -3.16
N ILE A 331 -0.95 26.06 -2.77
CA ILE A 331 -1.03 26.47 -1.37
C ILE A 331 -1.71 25.39 -0.52
N LEU A 332 -2.80 24.82 -1.02
CA LEU A 332 -3.53 23.77 -0.31
C LEU A 332 -2.69 22.50 -0.16
N VAL A 333 -1.94 22.10 -1.19
CA VAL A 333 -1.05 20.93 -1.15
C VAL A 333 0.14 21.15 -0.21
N ILE A 334 0.79 22.31 -0.27
CA ILE A 334 1.90 22.67 0.60
C ILE A 334 1.51 22.55 2.08
N LYS A 335 0.27 22.93 2.41
CA LYS A 335 -0.23 22.78 3.78
C LYS A 335 -0.37 21.33 4.23
N GLN A 336 -0.86 20.44 3.36
CA GLN A 336 -0.93 19.01 3.68
C GLN A 336 0.47 18.39 3.79
N MET A 337 1.41 18.80 2.94
CA MET A 337 2.81 18.37 3.02
C MET A 337 3.47 18.84 4.33
N ALA A 338 3.23 20.08 4.76
CA ALA A 338 3.72 20.58 6.04
C ALA A 338 3.22 19.74 7.23
N LYS A 339 1.98 19.23 7.17
CA LYS A 339 1.46 18.31 8.19
C LYS A 339 2.19 16.96 8.20
N ILE A 340 2.50 16.38 7.04
CA ILE A 340 3.33 15.15 6.96
C ILE A 340 4.68 15.39 7.65
N HIS A 341 5.35 16.49 7.30
CA HIS A 341 6.65 16.82 7.89
C HIS A 341 6.53 17.07 9.39
N ALA A 342 5.49 17.76 9.85
CA ALA A 342 5.21 18.01 11.26
C ALA A 342 5.05 16.70 12.06
N CYS A 343 4.47 15.64 11.50
CA CYS A 343 4.41 14.33 12.15
C CYS A 343 5.81 13.84 12.59
N SER A 344 6.83 14.10 11.76
CA SER A 344 8.20 13.67 12.06
C SER A 344 8.78 14.42 13.26
N PHE A 345 8.63 15.74 13.29
CA PHE A 345 9.03 16.57 14.44
C PHE A 345 8.27 16.15 15.70
N VAL A 346 6.94 15.98 15.61
CA VAL A 346 6.11 15.57 16.76
C VAL A 346 6.58 14.24 17.32
N PHE A 347 6.83 13.25 16.46
CA PHE A 347 7.38 11.96 16.87
C PHE A 347 8.72 12.12 17.59
N GLU A 348 9.69 12.77 16.95
CA GLU A 348 11.05 12.85 17.45
C GLU A 348 11.14 13.66 18.74
N GLU A 349 10.50 14.83 18.81
CA GLU A 349 10.59 15.70 19.98
C GLU A 349 9.84 15.11 21.19
N LYS A 350 8.64 14.56 20.99
CA LYS A 350 7.89 13.92 22.10
C LYS A 350 8.55 12.63 22.58
N THR A 351 9.02 11.81 21.65
CA THR A 351 9.71 10.55 22.01
C THR A 351 11.06 10.85 22.67
N SER A 352 11.82 11.83 22.17
CA SER A 352 13.09 12.23 22.79
C SER A 352 12.88 12.72 24.21
N LYS A 353 11.89 13.58 24.42
CA LYS A 353 11.52 14.09 25.75
C LYS A 353 11.12 12.94 26.70
N LYS A 354 10.30 12.00 26.23
CA LYS A 354 9.86 10.84 27.02
C LYS A 354 11.02 9.91 27.38
N MET A 355 11.97 9.70 26.48
CA MET A 355 13.10 8.77 26.64
C MET A 355 14.32 9.42 27.32
N GLY A 356 14.33 10.73 27.53
CA GLY A 356 15.45 11.46 28.12
C GLY A 356 16.71 11.46 27.25
N LYS A 357 16.60 11.14 25.96
CA LYS A 357 17.70 11.15 24.98
C LYS A 357 17.16 11.52 23.60
N LYS A 358 18.02 12.06 22.75
CA LYS A 358 17.69 12.38 21.35
C LYS A 358 17.37 11.09 20.59
N ILE A 359 16.21 11.06 19.93
CA ILE A 359 15.73 9.97 19.07
C ILE A 359 15.52 10.52 17.67
N ARG A 360 15.92 9.75 16.65
CA ARG A 360 15.64 10.04 15.23
C ARG A 360 14.88 8.91 14.55
N LEU A 361 14.04 9.27 13.58
CA LEU A 361 13.16 8.32 12.90
C LEU A 361 13.92 7.23 12.15
N ASP A 362 15.07 7.56 11.55
CA ASP A 362 15.92 6.59 10.87
C ASP A 362 16.68 5.65 11.81
N GLU A 363 16.77 5.96 13.11
CA GLU A 363 17.26 5.01 14.12
C GLU A 363 16.19 3.95 14.45
N VAL A 364 14.92 4.33 14.40
CA VAL A 364 13.78 3.49 14.80
C VAL A 364 13.21 2.71 13.60
N TYR A 365 13.15 3.33 12.43
CA TYR A 365 12.42 2.83 11.26
C TYR A 365 13.27 2.76 9.97
N LYS A 366 14.60 2.66 10.08
CA LYS A 366 15.53 2.60 8.94
C LYS A 366 15.06 1.77 7.74
N PRO A 367 14.59 0.51 7.92
CA PRO A 367 14.24 -0.37 6.79
C PRO A 367 13.08 0.15 5.93
N PHE A 368 12.25 1.04 6.47
CA PHE A 368 11.09 1.62 5.79
C PHE A 368 11.37 3.01 5.21
N LEU A 369 12.43 3.68 5.66
CA LEU A 369 12.74 5.07 5.31
C LEU A 369 13.95 5.22 4.37
N THR A 370 14.52 4.11 3.90
CA THR A 370 15.68 4.09 2.99
C THR A 370 15.27 4.45 1.56
N GLU A 371 15.97 5.37 0.88
CA GLU A 371 15.76 5.71 -0.55
C GLU A 371 16.19 4.55 -1.47
N TYR A 372 15.42 4.29 -2.53
CA TYR A 372 15.58 3.15 -3.42
C TYR A 372 15.58 3.52 -4.91
N LEU A 373 14.87 4.58 -5.30
CA LEU A 373 14.79 5.04 -6.69
C LEU A 373 16.01 5.87 -7.09
N PHE A 374 16.44 6.79 -6.24
CA PHE A 374 17.59 7.63 -6.54
C PHE A 374 18.84 7.03 -5.90
N SER A 375 19.28 5.89 -6.43
CA SER A 375 20.45 5.18 -5.92
C SER A 375 21.32 4.69 -7.07
N GLU A 376 22.63 4.92 -6.97
CA GLU A 376 23.61 4.44 -7.95
C GLU A 376 23.91 2.94 -7.78
N THR A 377 23.62 2.37 -6.62
CA THR A 377 24.00 0.99 -6.26
C THR A 377 22.81 0.05 -6.11
N ASN A 378 21.61 0.57 -5.87
CA ASN A 378 20.41 -0.25 -5.76
C ASN A 378 19.87 -0.60 -7.16
N PRO A 379 19.63 -1.89 -7.47
CA PRO A 379 19.01 -2.29 -8.73
C PRO A 379 17.68 -1.57 -9.04
N THR A 380 16.91 -1.20 -8.01
CA THR A 380 15.65 -0.45 -8.20
C THR A 380 15.86 0.97 -8.72
N GLY A 381 17.07 1.52 -8.59
CA GLY A 381 17.42 2.87 -9.05
C GLY A 381 17.76 2.97 -10.53
N GLY A 382 17.80 1.85 -11.26
CA GLY A 382 18.18 1.81 -12.67
C GLY A 382 17.36 2.75 -13.55
N VAL A 383 16.06 2.88 -13.31
CA VAL A 383 15.15 3.76 -14.07
C VAL A 383 15.60 5.23 -14.00
N ILE A 384 15.99 5.70 -12.81
CA ILE A 384 16.41 7.08 -12.56
C ILE A 384 17.86 7.31 -12.98
N LEU A 385 18.73 6.31 -12.76
CA LEU A 385 20.12 6.35 -13.21
C LEU A 385 20.21 6.47 -14.73
N ASN A 386 19.35 5.76 -15.46
CA ASN A 386 19.23 5.90 -16.91
C ASN A 386 18.77 7.31 -17.31
N GLY A 387 17.78 7.86 -16.60
CA GLY A 387 17.35 9.25 -16.80
C GLY A 387 18.48 10.26 -16.57
N THR A 388 19.35 10.01 -15.59
CA THR A 388 20.54 10.83 -15.33
C THR A 388 21.50 10.81 -16.52
N ARG A 389 21.78 9.62 -17.06
CA ARG A 389 22.67 9.45 -18.23
C ARG A 389 22.12 10.17 -19.45
N LEU A 390 20.80 10.14 -19.67
CA LEU A 390 20.15 10.81 -20.79
C LEU A 390 20.18 12.34 -20.70
N VAL A 391 20.31 12.92 -19.51
CA VAL A 391 20.60 14.36 -19.41
C VAL A 391 21.91 14.68 -20.11
N ASP A 392 22.95 13.89 -19.85
CA ASP A 392 24.25 14.07 -20.49
C ASP A 392 24.25 13.72 -21.99
N THR A 393 23.77 12.52 -22.34
CA THR A 393 23.94 11.98 -23.71
C THR A 393 22.89 12.44 -24.71
N TYR A 394 21.77 13.01 -24.26
CA TYR A 394 20.67 13.43 -25.14
C TYR A 394 20.31 14.89 -24.94
N PHE A 395 19.99 15.32 -23.71
CA PHE A 395 19.52 16.69 -23.50
C PHE A 395 20.63 17.72 -23.67
N LEU A 396 21.85 17.50 -23.15
CA LEU A 396 22.93 18.48 -23.35
C LEU A 396 23.24 18.71 -24.83
N GLU A 397 23.21 17.68 -25.68
CA GLU A 397 23.46 17.82 -27.13
C GLU A 397 22.42 18.69 -27.85
N LYS A 398 21.19 18.78 -27.31
CA LYS A 398 20.10 19.59 -27.88
C LYS A 398 20.03 21.01 -27.31
N PHE A 399 20.47 21.21 -26.07
CA PHE A 399 20.27 22.45 -25.32
C PHE A 399 21.56 23.25 -25.09
N VAL A 400 22.73 22.71 -25.44
CA VAL A 400 24.03 23.34 -25.18
C VAL A 400 24.84 23.44 -26.47
N ASP A 401 25.40 24.63 -26.71
CA ASP A 401 26.29 24.86 -27.84
C ASP A 401 27.53 23.95 -27.77
N SER A 402 27.90 23.36 -28.90
CA SER A 402 29.01 22.39 -29.02
C SER A 402 30.34 22.88 -28.43
N ASN A 403 30.61 24.19 -28.52
CA ASN A 403 31.82 24.82 -27.98
C ASN A 403 31.89 24.82 -26.43
N SER A 404 30.74 24.68 -25.76
CA SER A 404 30.63 24.67 -24.29
C SER A 404 30.25 23.30 -23.71
N LEU A 405 29.96 22.33 -24.58
CA LEU A 405 29.38 21.05 -24.22
C LEU A 405 30.24 20.27 -23.20
N GLU A 406 31.56 20.25 -23.36
CA GLU A 406 32.45 19.48 -22.48
C GLU A 406 32.56 20.06 -21.06
N ASP A 407 32.60 21.40 -20.93
CA ASP A 407 32.59 22.07 -19.63
C ASP A 407 31.25 21.86 -18.91
N VAL A 408 30.14 22.01 -19.64
CA VAL A 408 28.79 21.78 -19.10
C VAL A 408 28.58 20.32 -18.71
N ARG A 409 29.09 19.37 -19.50
CA ARG A 409 29.06 17.92 -19.21
C ARG A 409 29.79 17.59 -17.91
N THR A 410 30.97 18.16 -17.71
CA THR A 410 31.74 18.00 -16.46
C THR A 410 30.97 18.54 -15.25
N LYS A 411 30.40 19.75 -15.35
CA LYS A 411 29.59 20.35 -14.28
C LYS A 411 28.31 19.57 -14.01
N THR A 412 27.64 19.10 -15.05
CA THR A 412 26.43 18.27 -14.97
C THR A 412 26.70 16.97 -14.22
N THR A 413 27.80 16.29 -14.54
CA THR A 413 28.23 15.07 -13.82
C THR A 413 28.41 15.33 -12.33
N LYS A 414 29.04 16.45 -11.96
CA LYS A 414 29.20 16.84 -10.55
C LYS A 414 27.86 17.16 -9.88
N ALA A 415 26.97 17.87 -10.58
CA ALA A 415 25.64 18.22 -10.07
C ALA A 415 24.80 16.97 -9.77
N PHE A 416 24.82 15.95 -10.65
CA PHE A 416 24.12 14.69 -10.39
C PHE A 416 24.76 13.88 -9.26
N LYS A 417 26.09 13.83 -9.17
CA LYS A 417 26.77 13.21 -8.01
C LYS A 417 26.38 13.89 -6.69
N LYS A 418 26.30 15.23 -6.70
CA LYS A 418 25.83 16.00 -5.54
C LYS A 418 24.36 15.68 -5.24
N MET A 419 23.49 15.61 -6.26
CA MET A 419 22.09 15.26 -6.10
C MET A 419 21.94 13.93 -5.36
N TYR A 420 22.61 12.86 -5.79
CA TYR A 420 22.51 11.55 -5.13
C TYR A 420 22.93 11.58 -3.66
N LYS A 421 23.91 12.43 -3.30
CA LYS A 421 24.30 12.63 -1.89
C LYS A 421 23.29 13.48 -1.12
N ASP A 422 22.75 14.52 -1.73
CA ASP A 422 21.88 15.50 -1.08
C ASP A 422 20.51 14.92 -0.66
N ILE A 423 20.04 13.91 -1.39
CA ILE A 423 18.77 13.24 -1.12
C ILE A 423 18.87 12.15 -0.05
N GLU A 424 20.09 11.77 0.35
CA GLU A 424 20.32 10.92 1.51
C GLU A 424 19.98 11.67 2.81
N VAL A 425 20.13 10.98 3.95
CA VAL A 425 19.96 11.59 5.26
C VAL A 425 20.96 12.73 5.43
N SER A 426 20.46 13.94 5.70
CA SER A 426 21.29 15.13 5.84
C SER A 426 21.93 15.21 7.23
N ASP A 427 23.24 15.40 7.30
CA ASP A 427 23.95 15.71 8.55
C ASP A 427 23.90 17.22 8.89
N ILE A 428 23.46 18.05 7.95
CA ILE A 428 23.53 19.52 8.02
C ILE A 428 22.16 20.13 8.35
N TYR A 429 21.13 19.66 7.66
CA TYR A 429 19.77 20.20 7.77
C TYR A 429 18.84 19.17 8.43
N ARG A 430 17.74 19.66 9.02
CA ARG A 430 16.75 18.78 9.64
C ARG A 430 16.19 17.81 8.61
N ASN A 431 16.00 16.55 9.01
CA ASN A 431 15.33 15.53 8.22
C ASN A 431 13.93 15.25 8.77
N VAL A 432 13.06 14.79 7.89
CA VAL A 432 11.70 14.32 8.17
C VAL A 432 11.37 13.15 7.26
N ILE A 433 10.27 12.47 7.53
CA ILE A 433 9.64 11.58 6.55
C ILE A 433 9.02 12.47 5.46
N CYS A 434 9.60 12.39 4.27
CA CYS A 434 9.04 12.95 3.04
C CYS A 434 8.17 11.87 2.36
N HIS A 435 7.09 12.27 1.70
CA HIS A 435 6.25 11.38 0.87
C HIS A 435 7.06 10.68 -0.24
N GLY A 436 8.00 11.41 -0.84
CA GLY A 436 8.97 10.91 -1.82
C GLY A 436 8.50 10.92 -3.28
N ASP A 437 7.21 11.13 -3.52
CA ASP A 437 6.56 11.06 -4.85
C ASP A 437 5.42 12.08 -5.04
N MET A 438 5.68 13.36 -4.75
CA MET A 438 4.68 14.44 -4.71
C MET A 438 4.42 15.09 -6.08
N TRP A 439 3.76 14.35 -6.98
CA TRP A 439 3.28 14.85 -8.27
C TRP A 439 1.75 14.77 -8.38
N GLY A 440 1.15 15.54 -9.31
CA GLY A 440 -0.30 15.76 -9.39
C GLY A 440 -1.19 14.51 -9.30
N SER A 441 -0.75 13.36 -9.84
CA SER A 441 -1.53 12.12 -9.81
C SER A 441 -1.72 11.54 -8.41
N ASN A 442 -0.76 11.76 -7.51
CA ASN A 442 -0.78 11.31 -6.11
C ASN A 442 -1.48 12.33 -5.17
N ILE A 443 -2.07 13.37 -5.74
CA ILE A 443 -2.74 14.44 -5.01
C ILE A 443 -4.21 14.48 -5.43
N LEU A 444 -5.06 13.88 -4.62
CA LEU A 444 -6.50 13.85 -4.86
C LEU A 444 -7.13 15.12 -4.31
N THR A 445 -7.78 15.90 -5.17
CA THR A 445 -8.31 17.22 -4.83
C THR A 445 -9.82 17.26 -4.98
N LYS A 446 -10.50 17.88 -4.03
CA LYS A 446 -11.92 18.18 -4.08
C LYS A 446 -12.13 19.64 -4.48
N TYR A 447 -13.04 19.86 -5.42
CA TYR A 447 -13.36 21.18 -5.94
C TYR A 447 -14.78 21.61 -5.58
N ASN A 448 -14.96 22.90 -5.34
CA ASN A 448 -16.27 23.56 -5.27
C ASN A 448 -16.32 24.63 -6.35
N LYS A 449 -17.13 24.44 -7.41
CA LYS A 449 -17.22 25.36 -8.56
C LYS A 449 -15.84 25.76 -9.10
N ASN A 450 -14.98 24.76 -9.34
CA ASN A 450 -13.59 24.87 -9.80
C ASN A 450 -12.56 25.42 -8.80
N VAL A 451 -12.97 25.82 -7.59
CA VAL A 451 -12.02 26.23 -6.53
C VAL A 451 -11.58 25.00 -5.73
N PRO A 452 -10.27 24.73 -5.57
CA PRO A 452 -9.80 23.64 -4.73
C PRO A 452 -10.11 23.95 -3.26
N VAL A 453 -10.85 23.06 -2.60
CA VAL A 453 -11.30 23.26 -1.19
C VAL A 453 -10.71 22.25 -0.22
N SER A 454 -10.17 21.13 -0.71
CA SER A 454 -9.52 20.09 0.11
C SER A 454 -8.65 19.22 -0.79
N CYS A 455 -7.58 18.64 -0.25
CA CYS A 455 -6.85 17.57 -0.91
C CYS A 455 -6.42 16.49 0.08
N ARG A 456 -6.12 15.31 -0.47
CA ARG A 456 -5.56 14.15 0.21
C ARG A 456 -4.40 13.64 -0.63
N LEU A 457 -3.33 13.26 0.07
CA LEU A 457 -2.12 12.70 -0.49
C LEU A 457 -2.24 11.17 -0.39
N VAL A 458 -1.90 10.49 -1.47
CA VAL A 458 -2.01 9.03 -1.61
C VAL A 458 -0.71 8.46 -2.18
N ASP A 459 -0.52 7.15 -2.05
CA ASP A 459 0.65 6.41 -2.56
C ASP A 459 1.97 6.70 -1.81
N TYR A 460 2.00 6.36 -0.53
CA TYR A 460 3.16 6.54 0.36
C TYR A 460 4.26 5.49 0.18
N GLN A 461 4.32 4.83 -0.98
CA GLN A 461 5.28 3.75 -1.24
C GLN A 461 6.73 4.25 -1.39
N MET A 462 6.92 5.56 -1.59
CA MET A 462 8.23 6.19 -1.78
C MET A 462 8.74 6.93 -0.55
N ILE A 463 8.09 6.77 0.60
CA ILE A 463 8.51 7.49 1.81
C ILE A 463 9.99 7.26 2.11
N ARG A 464 10.65 8.34 2.54
CA ARG A 464 12.07 8.35 2.86
C ARG A 464 12.37 9.38 3.93
N TYR A 465 13.50 9.20 4.60
CA TYR A 465 13.98 10.16 5.58
C TYR A 465 15.04 11.07 4.97
N CYS A 466 14.67 12.32 4.66
CA CYS A 466 15.59 13.32 4.11
C CYS A 466 15.14 14.74 4.47
N SER A 467 15.83 15.76 3.98
CA SER A 467 15.46 17.15 4.26
C SER A 467 14.07 17.49 3.69
N PRO A 468 13.18 18.15 4.47
CA PRO A 468 11.85 18.56 3.98
C PRO A 468 11.93 19.51 2.78
N ILE A 469 13.06 20.18 2.61
CA ILE A 469 13.30 21.11 1.50
C ILE A 469 13.38 20.40 0.17
N VAL A 470 13.96 19.19 0.15
CA VAL A 470 14.03 18.38 -1.07
C VAL A 470 12.63 18.13 -1.61
N GLU A 471 11.69 17.74 -0.73
CA GLU A 471 10.29 17.51 -1.11
C GLU A 471 9.54 18.81 -1.45
N LEU A 472 9.70 19.87 -0.65
CA LEU A 472 9.06 21.17 -0.92
C LEU A 472 9.45 21.72 -2.30
N LEU A 473 10.75 21.76 -2.59
CA LEU A 473 11.22 22.27 -3.87
C LEU A 473 10.80 21.32 -4.99
N PHE A 474 10.89 20.00 -4.80
CA PHE A 474 10.45 19.05 -5.81
C PHE A 474 8.96 19.25 -6.16
N LEU A 475 8.09 19.38 -5.15
CA LEU A 475 6.67 19.65 -5.33
C LEU A 475 6.44 20.92 -6.15
N ILE A 476 7.14 22.01 -5.82
CA ILE A 476 7.03 23.29 -6.55
C ILE A 476 7.50 23.10 -7.99
N GLU A 477 8.70 22.56 -8.19
CA GLU A 477 9.31 22.45 -9.51
C GLU A 477 8.53 21.52 -10.45
N ILE A 478 8.11 20.33 -9.99
CA ILE A 478 7.47 19.34 -10.86
C ILE A 478 6.06 19.78 -11.28
N ASN A 479 5.30 20.42 -10.39
CA ASN A 479 3.90 20.75 -10.64
C ASN A 479 3.68 22.15 -11.22
N THR A 480 4.67 23.05 -11.24
CA THR A 480 4.48 24.42 -11.77
C THR A 480 5.25 24.65 -13.08
N ASN A 481 4.90 25.75 -13.76
CA ASN A 481 5.72 26.35 -14.80
C ASN A 481 6.51 27.55 -14.26
N GLN A 482 7.46 28.03 -15.05
CA GLN A 482 8.32 29.15 -14.66
C GLN A 482 7.54 30.43 -14.32
N THR A 483 6.42 30.70 -15.03
CA THR A 483 5.57 31.88 -14.78
C THR A 483 5.00 31.90 -13.36
N ILE A 484 4.48 30.76 -12.88
CA ILE A 484 3.95 30.62 -11.53
C ILE A 484 5.07 30.76 -10.49
N ARG A 485 6.24 30.12 -10.72
CA ARG A 485 7.38 30.23 -9.81
C ARG A 485 7.87 31.67 -9.69
N ASN A 486 8.10 32.37 -10.79
CA ASN A 486 8.57 33.76 -10.78
C ASN A 486 7.65 34.70 -9.99
N LYS A 487 6.34 34.43 -10.01
CA LYS A 487 5.35 35.25 -9.31
C LYS A 487 5.16 34.89 -7.84
N PHE A 488 5.25 33.61 -7.48
CA PHE A 488 4.74 33.12 -6.20
C PHE A 488 5.72 32.28 -5.37
N TYR A 489 6.95 32.04 -5.84
CA TYR A 489 7.93 31.16 -5.18
C TYR A 489 8.11 31.47 -3.69
N GLN A 490 8.38 32.73 -3.34
CA GLN A 490 8.55 33.13 -1.94
C GLN A 490 7.29 32.85 -1.10
N LYS A 491 6.09 33.10 -1.65
CA LYS A 491 4.83 32.82 -0.94
C LYS A 491 4.65 31.33 -0.67
N PHE A 492 5.11 30.46 -1.56
CA PHE A 492 5.07 29.01 -1.33
C PHE A 492 5.98 28.61 -0.16
N LEU A 493 7.19 29.15 -0.11
CA LEU A 493 8.13 28.93 1.00
C LEU A 493 7.56 29.43 2.34
N ASP A 494 7.01 30.65 2.35
CA ASP A 494 6.42 31.26 3.55
C ASP A 494 5.22 30.47 4.05
N THR A 495 4.36 30.03 3.12
CA THR A 495 3.18 29.21 3.45
C THR A 495 3.58 27.89 4.09
N TYR A 496 4.58 27.22 3.52
CA TYR A 496 5.10 25.97 4.08
C TYR A 496 5.60 26.16 5.51
N PHE A 497 6.49 27.14 5.72
CA PHE A 497 7.10 27.36 7.03
C PHE A 497 6.08 27.80 8.07
N SER A 498 5.12 28.67 7.68
CA SER A 498 4.02 29.09 8.55
C SER A 498 3.15 27.92 8.98
N GLU A 499 2.70 27.09 8.04
CA GLU A 499 1.85 25.94 8.37
C GLU A 499 2.60 24.91 9.23
N LEU A 500 3.88 24.65 8.94
CA LEU A 500 4.70 23.79 9.78
C LEU A 500 4.80 24.34 11.21
N ASN A 501 5.10 25.63 11.36
CA ASN A 501 5.15 26.30 12.66
C ASN A 501 3.81 26.18 13.42
N ASP A 502 2.69 26.41 12.74
CA ASP A 502 1.35 26.31 13.32
C ASP A 502 1.01 24.87 13.74
N CYS A 503 1.46 23.87 12.98
CA CYS A 503 1.34 22.46 13.37
C CYS A 503 2.16 22.15 14.63
N LEU A 504 3.42 22.60 14.68
CA LEU A 504 4.31 22.34 15.82
C LEU A 504 3.89 23.06 17.09
N LYS A 505 3.43 24.31 16.98
CA LYS A 505 2.89 25.09 18.10
C LYS A 505 1.69 24.42 18.77
N ARG A 506 0.78 23.81 17.99
CA ARG A 506 -0.35 23.02 18.52
C ARG A 506 0.08 21.78 19.31
N HIS A 507 1.35 21.40 19.24
CA HIS A 507 1.94 20.29 19.99
C HIS A 507 3.02 20.74 20.97
N ASP A 508 3.02 22.03 21.37
CA ASP A 508 3.97 22.64 22.30
C ASP A 508 5.44 22.50 21.87
N ILE A 509 5.69 22.53 20.56
CA ILE A 509 7.03 22.48 19.96
C ILE A 509 7.35 23.84 19.34
N ASN A 510 8.42 24.47 19.81
CA ASN A 510 8.93 25.71 19.26
C ASN A 510 9.88 25.43 18.09
N ILE A 511 9.47 25.75 16.86
CA ILE A 511 10.29 25.49 15.67
C ILE A 511 11.59 26.29 15.66
N ASP A 512 11.61 27.50 16.25
CA ASP A 512 12.78 28.39 16.22
C ASP A 512 13.96 27.83 17.03
N GLU A 513 13.71 26.91 17.96
CA GLU A 513 14.74 26.19 18.72
C GLU A 513 15.34 24.99 17.96
N ILE A 514 14.71 24.60 16.85
CA ILE A 514 15.00 23.33 16.16
C ILE A 514 15.45 23.58 14.71
N TYR A 515 14.73 24.44 13.99
CA TYR A 515 14.91 24.69 12.57
C TYR A 515 14.33 26.06 12.18
N ASP A 516 15.08 27.12 12.52
CA ASP A 516 14.66 28.50 12.27
C ASP A 516 14.51 28.83 10.77
N TYR A 517 13.80 29.93 10.50
CA TYR A 517 13.47 30.36 9.13
C TYR A 517 14.70 30.72 8.28
N ASN A 518 15.77 31.25 8.86
CA ASN A 518 17.00 31.56 8.11
C ASN A 518 17.72 30.28 7.69
N THR A 519 17.77 29.29 8.58
CA THR A 519 18.30 27.95 8.29
C THR A 519 17.47 27.26 7.21
N PHE A 520 16.15 27.41 7.25
CA PHE A 520 15.23 26.97 6.19
C PHE A 520 15.57 27.62 4.82
N LEU A 521 15.73 28.94 4.74
CA LEU A 521 16.06 29.61 3.47
C LEU A 521 17.45 29.23 2.92
N LYS A 522 18.44 29.03 3.80
CA LYS A 522 19.77 28.52 3.40
C LYS A 522 19.66 27.13 2.80
N ALA A 523 18.85 26.26 3.40
CA ALA A 523 18.59 24.94 2.87
C ALA A 523 17.88 24.99 1.51
N CYS A 524 16.90 25.89 1.31
CA CYS A 524 16.28 26.11 -0.01
C CYS A 524 17.31 26.44 -1.09
N SER A 525 18.27 27.31 -0.77
CA SER A 525 19.35 27.65 -1.71
C SER A 525 20.30 26.47 -1.94
N TYR A 526 20.62 25.72 -0.89
CA TYR A 526 21.53 24.57 -0.94
C TYR A 526 21.02 23.43 -1.82
N TYR A 527 19.73 23.12 -1.74
CA TYR A 527 19.13 21.96 -2.42
C TYR A 527 18.59 22.29 -3.82
N LYS A 528 18.55 23.56 -4.23
CA LYS A 528 17.91 24.01 -5.48
C LYS A 528 18.40 23.24 -6.71
N LEU A 529 19.71 23.23 -6.96
CA LEU A 529 20.28 22.57 -8.13
C LEU A 529 20.02 21.06 -8.12
N SER A 530 20.19 20.41 -6.97
CA SER A 530 19.95 18.97 -6.80
C SER A 530 18.50 18.60 -7.09
N VAL A 531 17.54 19.42 -6.65
CA VAL A 531 16.13 19.20 -6.95
C VAL A 531 15.82 19.38 -8.44
N ILE A 532 16.43 20.35 -9.11
CA ILE A 532 16.29 20.49 -10.57
C ILE A 532 16.83 19.24 -11.28
N CYS A 533 17.98 18.71 -10.86
CA CYS A 533 18.49 17.42 -11.36
C CYS A 533 17.47 16.29 -11.15
N MET A 534 16.84 16.20 -9.98
CA MET A 534 15.81 15.18 -9.72
C MET A 534 14.59 15.35 -10.62
N VAL A 535 14.15 16.58 -10.85
CA VAL A 535 12.99 16.88 -11.70
C VAL A 535 13.28 16.51 -13.15
N LEU A 536 14.49 16.78 -13.66
CA LEU A 536 14.91 16.36 -15.00
C LEU A 536 14.88 14.84 -15.20
N THR A 537 15.19 14.03 -14.18
CA THR A 537 15.08 12.58 -14.29
C THR A 537 13.64 12.10 -14.16
N TYR A 538 12.82 12.77 -13.34
CA TYR A 538 11.42 12.41 -13.12
C TYR A 538 10.53 12.73 -14.32
N ILE A 539 10.73 13.88 -14.99
CA ILE A 539 9.94 14.28 -16.17
C ILE A 539 10.00 13.19 -17.26
N GLN A 540 11.15 12.54 -17.41
CA GLN A 540 11.34 11.45 -18.37
C GLN A 540 10.50 10.20 -18.09
N VAL A 541 9.82 10.13 -16.93
CA VAL A 541 8.95 9.03 -16.51
C VAL A 541 7.50 9.49 -16.38
N VAL A 542 7.23 10.56 -15.64
CA VAL A 542 5.85 10.96 -15.28
C VAL A 542 5.18 11.90 -16.27
N PHE A 543 5.95 12.57 -17.14
CA PHE A 543 5.42 13.47 -18.18
C PHE A 543 5.34 12.82 -19.56
N ILE A 544 5.67 11.53 -19.71
CA ILE A 544 5.53 10.86 -21.00
C ILE A 544 4.05 10.85 -21.42
N PRO A 545 3.73 11.30 -22.65
CA PRO A 545 2.36 11.31 -23.16
C PRO A 545 1.65 9.96 -23.01
N LYS A 546 0.35 10.00 -22.70
CA LYS A 546 -0.44 8.81 -22.38
C LYS A 546 -0.41 7.79 -23.53
N GLU A 547 -0.43 8.26 -24.77
CA GLU A 547 -0.42 7.42 -25.98
C GLU A 547 0.87 6.62 -26.09
N ILE A 548 2.01 7.26 -25.77
CA ILE A 548 3.33 6.62 -25.76
C ILE A 548 3.42 5.62 -24.61
N MET A 549 2.93 5.97 -23.42
CA MET A 549 2.92 5.05 -22.27
C MET A 549 2.03 3.83 -22.50
N VAL A 550 0.91 3.97 -23.20
CA VAL A 550 0.07 2.83 -23.60
C VAL A 550 0.83 1.89 -24.52
N GLU A 551 1.59 2.41 -25.48
CA GLU A 551 2.42 1.60 -26.38
C GLU A 551 3.54 0.87 -25.63
N ILE A 552 4.23 1.56 -24.70
CA ILE A 552 5.29 0.98 -23.86
C ILE A 552 4.70 -0.14 -22.99
N ASN A 553 3.60 0.11 -22.29
CA ASN A 553 2.98 -0.87 -21.41
C ASN A 553 2.33 -2.04 -22.16
N GLY A 554 1.92 -1.83 -23.41
CA GLY A 554 1.37 -2.88 -24.28
C GLY A 554 2.41 -3.86 -24.82
N ASN A 555 3.70 -3.60 -24.63
CA ASN A 555 4.78 -4.46 -25.13
C ASN A 555 5.85 -4.68 -24.06
N VAL A 556 5.95 -5.92 -23.57
CA VAL A 556 6.88 -6.32 -22.48
C VAL A 556 8.33 -5.94 -22.79
N GLU A 557 8.77 -6.12 -24.03
CA GLU A 557 10.15 -5.82 -24.42
C GLU A 557 10.40 -4.31 -24.47
N LYS A 558 9.45 -3.51 -24.98
CA LYS A 558 9.54 -2.05 -24.93
C LYS A 558 9.50 -1.52 -23.49
N ALA A 559 8.65 -2.09 -22.63
CA ALA A 559 8.61 -1.75 -21.20
C ALA A 559 9.94 -2.08 -20.51
N ARG A 560 10.54 -3.24 -20.83
CA ARG A 560 11.85 -3.66 -20.32
C ARG A 560 12.95 -2.70 -20.79
N GLN A 561 12.99 -2.38 -22.09
CA GLN A 561 13.97 -1.44 -22.64
C GLN A 561 13.86 -0.05 -22.01
N TYR A 562 12.63 0.46 -21.92
CA TYR A 562 12.34 1.76 -21.33
C TYR A 562 12.68 1.82 -19.83
N LEU A 563 12.35 0.79 -19.04
CA LEU A 563 12.59 0.81 -17.60
C LEU A 563 14.01 0.37 -17.21
N GLN A 564 14.61 -0.58 -17.92
CA GLN A 564 15.84 -1.26 -17.50
C GLN A 564 17.06 -1.01 -18.41
N ASP A 565 16.91 -1.07 -19.74
CA ASP A 565 18.06 -1.09 -20.67
C ASP A 565 18.66 0.30 -20.94
N GLY A 566 17.95 1.36 -20.57
CA GLY A 566 18.49 2.71 -20.44
C GLY A 566 18.60 3.53 -21.71
N ASP A 567 18.37 2.95 -22.88
CA ASP A 567 18.15 3.72 -24.10
C ASP A 567 16.66 4.11 -24.22
N ARG A 568 16.39 5.40 -24.03
CA ARG A 568 15.06 6.01 -24.22
C ARG A 568 15.05 7.04 -25.32
N ALA A 569 16.12 7.15 -26.13
CA ALA A 569 16.26 8.26 -27.07
C ALA A 569 15.07 8.34 -28.04
N ASP A 570 14.66 7.21 -28.62
CA ASP A 570 13.50 7.13 -29.52
C ASP A 570 12.18 7.54 -28.82
N VAL A 571 12.01 7.12 -27.56
CA VAL A 571 10.83 7.48 -26.76
C VAL A 571 10.83 8.99 -26.49
N LEU A 572 11.98 9.55 -26.14
CA LEU A 572 12.14 10.98 -25.90
C LEU A 572 11.94 11.79 -27.19
N ASP A 573 12.45 11.33 -28.33
CA ASP A 573 12.22 11.99 -29.63
C ASP A 573 10.73 12.03 -30.00
N ASN A 574 9.98 10.97 -29.68
CA ASN A 574 8.53 10.99 -29.84
C ASN A 574 7.83 11.89 -28.82
N ALA A 575 8.24 11.86 -27.54
CA ALA A 575 7.68 12.70 -26.50
C ALA A 575 7.93 14.20 -26.75
N MET A 576 9.09 14.57 -27.28
CA MET A 576 9.45 15.96 -27.65
C MET A 576 8.58 16.53 -28.78
N LYS A 577 7.78 15.72 -29.49
CA LYS A 577 6.77 16.20 -30.44
C LYS A 577 5.48 16.69 -29.75
N HIS A 578 5.32 16.45 -28.45
CA HIS A 578 4.19 16.91 -27.67
C HIS A 578 4.55 18.19 -26.91
N ASP A 579 3.81 19.27 -27.17
CA ASP A 579 4.10 20.62 -26.66
C ASP A 579 4.29 20.68 -25.14
N ILE A 580 3.46 19.95 -24.37
CA ILE A 580 3.53 19.97 -22.91
C ILE A 580 4.85 19.37 -22.41
N PHE A 581 5.26 18.23 -22.98
CA PHE A 581 6.53 17.59 -22.62
C PHE A 581 7.72 18.45 -23.05
N ALA A 582 7.72 18.93 -24.30
CA ALA A 582 8.77 19.75 -24.86
C ALA A 582 8.96 21.06 -24.08
N SER A 583 7.87 21.77 -23.79
CA SER A 583 7.89 23.00 -22.99
C SER A 583 8.42 22.74 -21.58
N LYS A 584 7.98 21.64 -20.94
CA LYS A 584 8.43 21.30 -19.59
C LYS A 584 9.93 20.98 -19.54
N ILE A 585 10.44 20.21 -20.51
CA ILE A 585 11.87 19.94 -20.65
C ILE A 585 12.64 21.23 -20.90
N GLN A 586 12.18 22.07 -21.83
CA GLN A 586 12.84 23.32 -22.16
C GLN A 586 12.98 24.23 -20.95
N GLU A 587 11.88 24.53 -20.25
CA GLU A 587 11.90 25.36 -19.03
C GLU A 587 12.86 24.79 -17.97
N THR A 588 12.80 23.48 -17.73
CA THR A 588 13.61 22.83 -16.70
C THR A 588 15.10 22.80 -17.08
N MET A 589 15.42 22.62 -18.36
CA MET A 589 16.80 22.67 -18.87
C MET A 589 17.39 24.09 -18.81
N GLU A 590 16.60 25.11 -19.14
CA GLU A 590 17.04 26.51 -19.03
C GLU A 590 17.37 26.87 -17.57
N GLU A 591 16.49 26.51 -16.62
CA GLU A 591 16.73 26.71 -15.18
C GLU A 591 17.91 25.88 -14.68
N PHE A 592 18.05 24.63 -15.12
CA PHE A 592 19.19 23.78 -14.79
C PHE A 592 20.51 24.44 -15.21
N LEU A 593 20.60 24.91 -16.45
CA LEU A 593 21.81 25.55 -16.98
C LEU A 593 22.10 26.90 -16.29
N GLU A 594 21.06 27.64 -15.88
CA GLU A 594 21.22 28.87 -15.10
C GLU A 594 21.79 28.58 -13.70
N GLU A 595 21.20 27.64 -12.97
CA GLU A 595 21.66 27.26 -11.63
C GLU A 595 23.05 26.59 -11.66
N LEU A 596 23.35 25.83 -12.72
CA LEU A 596 24.67 25.24 -12.92
C LEU A 596 25.77 26.30 -13.08
N LYS A 597 25.45 27.45 -13.70
CA LYS A 597 26.38 28.59 -13.83
C LYS A 597 26.62 29.30 -12.49
N LYS A 598 25.57 29.44 -11.67
CA LYS A 598 25.66 30.07 -10.34
C LYS A 598 26.46 29.23 -9.35
N SER A 599 26.47 27.92 -9.54
CA SER A 599 27.16 26.98 -8.68
C SER A 599 28.68 27.00 -8.88
N THR A 600 29.33 28.06 -8.40
CA THR A 600 30.78 28.28 -8.46
C THR A 600 31.61 27.28 -7.62
N SER A 601 30.97 26.39 -6.87
CA SER A 601 31.61 25.48 -5.91
C SER A 601 31.30 23.98 -6.10
N LEU A 602 30.98 23.53 -7.32
CA LEU A 602 30.76 22.10 -7.64
C LEU A 602 32.06 21.30 -7.84
#